data_AF-A0A9D1S582-F1
#
_entry.id   AF-A0A9D1S582-F1
#
_cell.length_a   1.000
_cell.length_b   1.000
_cell.length_c   1.000
_cell.angle_alpha   90.00
_cell.angle_beta   90.00
_cell.angle_gamma   90.00
#
_symmetry.space_group_name_H-M   'P 1'
#
loop_
_entity.id
_entity.type
_entity.pdbx_description
1 polymer ?
#
loop_
_entity_poly.entity_id
_entity_poly.type
_entity_poly.pdbx_seq_one_letter_code
_entity_poly.pdbx_strand_id
1 'polypeptide(L)' 'MMDMDAPSMIYHDRTYVPLRAVSEALERTVSWDDATKTVTIV' A
#
# COMPACT_ATOMS: atom_id res chain seq x y z
N MET A 1 -8.10 4.87 -14.59
CA MET A 1 -8.36 5.47 -13.28
C MET A 1 -7.57 4.64 -12.29
N MET A 2 -6.60 5.19 -11.56
CA MET A 2 -5.92 4.42 -10.51
C MET A 2 -6.93 4.26 -9.37
N ASP A 3 -7.61 3.11 -9.34
CA ASP A 3 -8.50 2.75 -8.25
C ASP A 3 -7.64 2.53 -7.00
N MET A 4 -7.58 3.54 -6.14
CA MET A 4 -6.98 3.41 -4.82
C MET A 4 -7.96 2.63 -3.95
N ASP A 5 -7.67 1.35 -3.69
CA ASP A 5 -8.50 0.45 -2.86
C ASP A 5 -8.79 0.99 -1.44
N ALA A 6 -8.02 1.99 -0.98
CA ALA A 6 -8.27 2.69 0.27
C ALA A 6 -7.93 4.19 0.15
N PRO A 7 -8.71 5.10 0.77
CA PRO A 7 -8.33 6.50 0.90
C PRO A 7 -7.20 6.67 1.91
N SER A 8 -6.37 7.70 1.73
CA SER A 8 -5.42 8.12 2.77
C SER A 8 -6.18 8.72 3.97
N MET A 9 -5.66 8.49 5.17
CA MET A 9 -6.28 9.01 6.40
C MET A 9 -5.22 9.60 7.33
N ILE A 10 -5.59 10.66 8.05
CA ILE A 10 -4.75 11.21 9.10
C ILE A 10 -5.21 10.62 10.43
N TYR A 11 -4.28 10.04 11.19
CA TYR A 11 -4.54 9.46 12.50
C TYR A 11 -3.39 9.80 13.44
N HIS A 12 -3.69 10.46 14.58
CA HIS A 12 -2.71 10.94 15.56
C HIS A 12 -1.53 11.70 14.92
N ASP A 13 -1.85 12.72 14.11
CA ASP A 13 -0.87 13.54 13.39
C ASP A 13 0.06 12.75 12.44
N ARG A 14 -0.32 11.52 12.07
CA ARG A 14 0.38 10.71 11.07
C ARG A 14 -0.54 10.43 9.90
N THR A 15 -0.02 10.62 8.69
CA THR A 15 -0.76 10.28 7.47
C THR A 15 -0.52 8.82 7.14
N TYR A 16 -1.59 8.03 7.19
CA TYR A 16 -1.64 6.67 6.69
C TYR A 16 -2.01 6.70 5.23
N VAL A 17 -1.15 6.11 4.41
CA VAL A 17 -1.29 6.03 2.97
C VAL A 17 -1.35 4.56 2.56
N PRO A 18 -2.14 4.21 1.52
CA PRO A 18 -2.19 2.85 1.02
C PRO A 18 -0.81 2.38 0.59
N LEU A 19 -0.35 1.27 1.18
CA LEU A 19 0.99 0.72 0.90
C LEU A 19 1.21 0.49 -0.60
N ARG A 20 0.22 -0.10 -1.28
CA ARG A 20 0.29 -0.39 -2.72
C ARG A 20 0.48 0.87 -3.56
N ALA A 21 -0.26 1.93 -3.26
CA ALA A 21 -0.15 3.20 -3.98
C ALA A 21 1.25 3.82 -3.84
N VAL A 22 1.83 3.76 -2.63
CA VAL A 22 3.19 4.27 -2.39
C VAL A 22 4.23 3.42 -3.13
N SER A 23 4.12 2.08 -3.08
CA SER A 23 5.05 1.18 -3.76
C SER A 23 4.98 1.31 -5.29
N GLU A 24 3.78 1.40 -5.87
CA GLU A 24 3.60 1.60 -7.31
C GLU A 24 4.14 2.95 -7.78
N ALA A 25 3.96 4.02 -7.00
CA ALA A 25 4.54 5.33 -7.29
C ALA A 25 6.08 5.32 -7.27
N LEU A 26 6.69 4.34 -6.58
CA LEU A 26 8.13 4.10 -6.56
C LEU A 26 8.58 3.06 -7.60
N GLU A 27 7.69 2.71 -8.53
CA GLU A 27 7.91 1.69 -9.58
C GLU A 27 8.26 0.31 -8.99
N ARG A 28 7.76 0.00 -7.78
CA ARG A 28 7.96 -1.29 -7.10
C ARG A 28 6.75 -2.18 -7.21
N THR A 29 7.00 -3.49 -7.26
CA THR A 29 5.94 -4.50 -7.34
C THR A 29 5.57 -4.97 -5.95
N VAL A 30 4.28 -4.94 -5.62
CA VAL A 30 3.76 -5.46 -4.34
C VAL A 30 3.13 -6.82 -4.55
N SER A 31 3.62 -7.83 -3.83
CA SER A 31 3.05 -9.17 -3.79
C SER A 31 2.45 -9.45 -2.41
N TRP A 32 1.28 -10.09 -2.39
CA TRP A 32 0.60 -10.52 -1.18
C TRP A 32 0.57 -12.04 -1.10
N ASP A 33 1.10 -12.59 -0.01
CA ASP A 33 0.94 -13.99 0.37
C ASP A 33 -0.18 -14.11 1.42
N ASP A 34 -1.33 -14.64 0.99
CA ASP A 34 -2.49 -14.78 1.87
C ASP A 34 -2.32 -15.88 2.92
N ALA A 35 -1.46 -16.89 2.68
CA ALA A 35 -1.25 -18.00 3.60
C ALA A 35 -0.46 -17.55 4.83
N THR A 36 0.54 -16.69 4.62
CA THR A 36 1.39 -16.17 5.70
C THR A 36 1.00 -14.75 6.15
N LYS A 37 0.04 -14.12 5.47
CA LYS A 37 -0.32 -12.71 5.66
C LYS A 37 0.89 -11.78 5.49
N THR A 38 1.77 -12.11 4.54
CA THR A 38 3.03 -11.41 4.29
C THR A 38 2.92 -10.53 3.05
N VAL A 39 3.40 -9.29 3.17
CA VAL A 39 3.61 -8.39 2.02
C VAL A 39 5.08 -8.44 1.61
N THR A 40 5.34 -8.64 0.32
CA THR A 40 6.69 -8.54 -0.27
C THR A 40 6.73 -7.41 -1.29
N ILE A 41 7.78 -6.58 -1.24
CA ILE A 41 7.99 -5.44 -2.14
C ILE A 41 9.33 -5.65 -2.86
N VAL A 42 9.31 -5.67 -4.19
CA VAL A 42 10.50 -5.85 -5.05
C VAL A 42 10.73 -4.61 -5.89
#